data_AF-A0AAV1UK10-F1
#
_entry.id   AF-A0AAV1UK10-F1
#
_cell.length_a   1.000
_cell.length_b   1.000
_cell.length_c   1.000
_cell.angle_alpha   90.00
_cell.angle_beta   90.00
_cell.angle_gamma   90.00
#
_symmetry.space_group_name_H-M   'P 1'
#
loop_
_entity.id
_entity.type
_entity.pdbx_description
1 polymer ?
#
loop_
_entity_poly.entity_id
_entity_poly.type
_entity_poly.pdbx_seq_one_letter_code
_entity_poly.pdbx_strand_id
1 'polypeptide(L)'
;MFLPWISKCDLVPTSADSYVLKKFSEKCQRGMCSMVVSSLTEEGVDVMAVLPSVHHIRWAMEVLGHSFALPMDDSDVISGSLGVYQRWLGVDEEAKGGKDQRPACMQKVEQTFIQDVLGQMTLLFEERSSNGIPSGMAESNLATHVELCTKVLETFDALVKHRGTQLSTSTWDRLIRLVLGAADGLLHNLRNQLGNHLCGQLVRLLYEVYLRSLPQCGPRGELWGLLQKFCRRWIHRTLVIEQWNAVTLKLTQRMMRQIRDQNATKEIEINWADNRQPFKFELESPMLAYAWYRLLRVIGHPSAIFDPDVYLAAVKGVSRLSDEFASIEKVPRVQWEHVLGALNQAPNRDSPMFQGVQNDDADPTNDLSTTATPKTVEQPRAPPDVNTILRLLGPWLFDACLTRKPHFAAGRSEALRCLGKLLCRYSTGRSKRVNWAFSVRSLMALQNALLDDDERIAASAVYNWS
;
A
#
# COMPACT_ATOMS: atom_id res chain seq x y z
N MET A 1 3.11 23.87 -13.49
CA MET A 1 3.75 24.25 -12.20
C MET A 1 3.64 23.07 -11.25
N PHE A 2 4.76 22.62 -10.65
CA PHE A 2 4.80 21.51 -9.68
C PHE A 2 6.14 21.52 -8.94
N LEU A 3 6.28 20.70 -7.89
CA LEU A 3 7.49 20.61 -7.07
C LEU A 3 8.75 20.38 -7.93
N PRO A 4 9.79 21.25 -7.85
CA PRO A 4 10.98 21.14 -8.69
C PRO A 4 11.71 19.79 -8.58
N TRP A 5 11.66 19.15 -7.41
CA TRP A 5 12.25 17.82 -7.19
C TRP A 5 11.69 16.74 -8.13
N ILE A 6 10.42 16.86 -8.52
CA ILE A 6 9.77 15.91 -9.44
C ILE A 6 10.44 15.98 -10.82
N SER A 7 10.78 17.19 -11.30
CA SER A 7 11.54 17.36 -12.54
C SER A 7 12.97 16.85 -12.40
N LYS A 8 13.63 17.07 -11.25
CA LYS A 8 14.99 16.54 -11.00
C LYS A 8 15.05 15.00 -11.02
N CYS A 9 13.91 14.35 -10.75
CA CYS A 9 13.77 12.90 -10.79
C CYS A 9 13.38 12.36 -12.18
N ASP A 10 13.27 13.22 -13.21
CA ASP A 10 12.78 12.89 -14.56
C ASP A 10 11.42 12.20 -14.56
N LEU A 11 10.58 12.48 -13.55
CA LEU A 11 9.27 11.84 -13.41
C LEU A 11 8.24 12.49 -14.32
N VAL A 12 8.34 13.80 -14.50
CA VAL A 12 7.37 14.65 -15.17
C VAL A 12 8.11 15.71 -15.99
N PRO A 13 7.75 15.92 -17.27
CA PRO A 13 8.35 16.97 -18.07
C PRO A 13 7.90 18.36 -17.60
N THR A 14 8.84 19.31 -17.67
CA THR A 14 8.59 20.72 -17.35
C THR A 14 8.20 21.47 -18.61
N SER A 15 7.18 22.33 -18.53
CA SER A 15 6.82 23.24 -19.62
C SER A 15 7.49 24.60 -19.42
N ALA A 16 8.25 25.06 -20.41
CA ALA A 16 8.92 26.36 -20.39
C ALA A 16 7.94 27.55 -20.39
N ASP A 17 6.71 27.33 -20.86
CA ASP A 17 5.67 28.35 -20.96
C ASP A 17 4.84 28.48 -19.68
N SER A 18 5.14 27.68 -18.66
CA SER A 18 4.43 27.70 -17.37
C SER A 18 5.19 28.50 -16.31
N TYR A 19 4.48 28.95 -15.28
CA TYR A 19 5.05 29.59 -14.09
C TYR A 19 5.57 31.02 -14.30
N VAL A 20 4.73 31.85 -14.89
CA VAL A 20 5.01 33.27 -15.17
C VAL A 20 5.05 34.08 -13.87
N LEU A 21 4.18 33.79 -12.89
CA LEU A 21 4.11 34.57 -11.65
C LEU A 21 5.42 34.54 -10.84
N LYS A 22 6.17 33.43 -10.92
CA LYS A 22 7.50 33.29 -10.30
C LYS A 22 8.54 34.31 -10.81
N LYS A 23 8.32 34.91 -11.99
CA LYS A 23 9.22 35.94 -12.56
C LYS A 23 9.00 37.35 -11.97
N PHE A 24 7.89 37.57 -11.26
CA PHE A 24 7.57 38.85 -10.61
C PHE A 24 8.26 38.99 -9.26
N SER A 25 8.29 40.20 -8.70
CA SER A 25 8.79 40.42 -7.34
C SER A 25 7.95 39.70 -6.29
N GLU A 26 8.56 39.29 -5.17
CA GLU A 26 7.87 38.59 -4.09
C GLU A 26 6.65 39.38 -3.55
N LYS A 27 6.77 40.71 -3.44
CA LYS A 27 5.66 41.58 -3.05
C LYS A 27 4.48 41.48 -4.02
N CYS A 28 4.75 41.42 -5.32
CA CYS A 28 3.71 41.26 -6.35
C CYS A 28 3.08 39.86 -6.26
N GLN A 29 3.90 38.82 -6.11
CA GLN A 29 3.43 37.45 -5.95
C GLN A 29 2.48 37.31 -4.76
N ARG A 30 2.94 37.73 -3.56
CA ARG A 30 2.14 37.68 -2.32
C ARG A 30 0.86 38.49 -2.43
N GLY A 31 0.95 39.72 -2.94
CA GLY A 31 -0.21 40.60 -3.14
C GLY A 31 -1.24 39.99 -4.09
N MET A 32 -0.82 39.46 -5.24
CA MET A 32 -1.73 38.82 -6.19
C MET A 32 -2.41 37.58 -5.60
N CYS A 33 -1.64 36.70 -4.95
CA CYS A 33 -2.20 35.52 -4.30
C CYS A 33 -3.22 35.91 -3.21
N SER A 34 -2.88 36.86 -2.34
CA SER A 34 -3.78 37.31 -1.28
C SER A 34 -5.10 37.88 -1.83
N MET A 35 -5.03 38.80 -2.81
CA MET A 35 -6.23 39.42 -3.39
C MET A 35 -7.13 38.41 -4.11
N VAL A 36 -6.56 37.55 -4.95
CA VAL A 36 -7.34 36.58 -5.73
C VAL A 36 -7.93 35.50 -4.82
N VAL A 37 -7.17 34.98 -3.86
CA VAL A 37 -7.68 33.99 -2.91
C VAL A 37 -8.81 34.59 -2.09
N SER A 38 -8.60 35.77 -1.50
CA SER A 38 -9.62 36.45 -0.69
C SER A 38 -10.91 36.64 -1.47
N SER A 39 -10.83 37.07 -2.74
CA SER A 39 -12.00 37.27 -3.59
C SER A 39 -12.73 35.96 -3.95
N LEU A 40 -12.00 34.85 -4.14
CA LEU A 40 -12.59 33.55 -4.47
C LEU A 40 -13.09 32.76 -3.26
N THR A 41 -12.74 33.19 -2.05
CA THR A 41 -13.20 32.60 -0.79
C THR A 41 -14.24 33.44 -0.06
N GLU A 42 -14.53 34.64 -0.54
CA GLU A 42 -15.53 35.54 0.04
C GLU A 42 -16.95 34.93 -0.03
N GLU A 43 -17.72 35.07 1.04
CA GLU A 43 -19.07 34.52 1.13
C GLU A 43 -20.01 35.19 0.11
N GLY A 44 -20.76 34.38 -0.63
CA GLY A 44 -21.74 34.87 -1.60
C GLY A 44 -21.20 35.20 -2.99
N VAL A 45 -19.90 35.00 -3.25
CA VAL A 45 -19.33 35.16 -4.59
C VAL A 45 -19.75 34.01 -5.50
N ASP A 46 -20.44 34.34 -6.60
CA ASP A 46 -20.69 33.39 -7.67
C ASP A 46 -19.43 33.22 -8.53
N VAL A 47 -18.61 32.23 -8.15
CA VAL A 47 -17.36 31.89 -8.86
C VAL A 47 -17.63 31.57 -10.34
N MET A 48 -18.81 31.05 -10.69
CA MET A 48 -19.15 30.74 -12.07
C MET A 48 -19.44 32.00 -12.89
N ALA A 49 -19.96 33.06 -12.26
CA ALA A 49 -20.09 34.37 -12.87
C ALA A 49 -18.74 35.09 -13.01
N VAL A 50 -17.83 34.92 -12.03
CA VAL A 50 -16.50 35.54 -12.05
C VAL A 50 -15.56 34.85 -13.05
N LEU A 51 -15.61 33.52 -13.16
CA LEU A 51 -14.72 32.70 -13.97
C LEU A 51 -15.48 31.87 -15.03
N PRO A 52 -16.20 32.50 -15.99
CA PRO A 52 -17.07 31.79 -16.93
C PRO A 52 -16.33 30.97 -17.99
N SER A 53 -15.04 31.24 -18.23
CA SER A 53 -14.27 30.64 -19.32
C SER A 53 -13.07 29.83 -18.84
N VAL A 54 -12.63 28.88 -19.66
CA VAL A 54 -11.41 28.09 -19.43
C VAL A 54 -10.17 28.98 -19.24
N HIS A 55 -10.11 30.11 -19.97
CA HIS A 55 -9.00 31.04 -19.86
C HIS A 55 -8.97 31.75 -18.51
N HIS A 56 -10.15 32.12 -17.97
CA HIS A 56 -10.26 32.75 -16.66
C HIS A 56 -9.85 31.78 -15.55
N ILE A 57 -10.30 30.51 -15.63
CA ILE A 57 -9.88 29.48 -14.68
C ILE A 57 -8.37 29.26 -14.75
N ARG A 58 -7.77 29.14 -15.95
CA ARG A 58 -6.31 28.96 -16.09
C ARG A 58 -5.51 30.13 -15.53
N TRP A 59 -5.98 31.36 -15.73
CA TRP A 59 -5.36 32.53 -15.12
C TRP A 59 -5.45 32.47 -13.57
N ALA A 60 -6.63 32.16 -13.03
CA ALA A 60 -6.80 32.01 -11.58
C ALA A 60 -5.92 30.88 -11.04
N MET A 61 -5.82 29.75 -11.74
CA MET A 61 -4.94 28.63 -11.39
C MET A 61 -3.47 29.01 -11.34
N GLU A 62 -2.98 29.94 -12.17
CA GLU A 62 -1.59 30.40 -12.09
C GLU A 62 -1.32 31.08 -10.74
N VAL A 63 -2.27 31.90 -10.27
CA VAL A 63 -2.18 32.62 -8.99
C VAL A 63 -2.40 31.68 -7.80
N LEU A 64 -3.45 30.85 -7.85
CA LEU A 64 -3.76 29.84 -6.83
C LEU A 64 -2.64 28.80 -6.73
N GLY A 65 -2.06 28.40 -7.86
CA GLY A 65 -1.00 27.40 -7.88
C GLY A 65 0.29 27.94 -7.27
N HIS A 66 0.62 29.20 -7.54
CA HIS A 66 1.78 29.86 -6.94
C HIS A 66 1.64 30.03 -5.44
N SER A 67 0.41 30.16 -4.91
CA SER A 67 0.22 30.36 -3.48
C SER A 67 0.84 29.22 -2.66
N PHE A 68 0.84 27.97 -3.17
CA PHE A 68 1.45 26.82 -2.50
C PHE A 68 2.97 26.93 -2.31
N ALA A 69 3.64 27.83 -3.04
CA ALA A 69 5.06 28.13 -2.90
C ALA A 69 5.36 29.32 -1.98
N LEU A 70 4.35 30.00 -1.43
CA LEU A 70 4.54 31.13 -0.51
C LEU A 70 5.15 30.70 0.83
N PRO A 71 5.77 31.62 1.60
CA PRO A 71 6.19 31.37 2.98
C PRO A 71 5.02 30.97 3.91
N MET A 72 5.33 30.35 5.06
CA MET A 72 4.27 29.95 6.01
C MET A 72 3.57 31.14 6.67
N ASP A 73 4.15 32.34 6.63
CA ASP A 73 3.50 33.57 7.11
C ASP A 73 2.19 33.86 6.33
N ASP A 74 2.05 33.32 5.12
CA ASP A 74 0.83 33.41 4.30
C ASP A 74 0.00 32.10 4.37
N SER A 75 0.05 31.38 5.49
CA SER A 75 -0.66 30.10 5.67
C SER A 75 -2.16 30.18 5.36
N ASP A 76 -2.79 31.31 5.66
CA ASP A 76 -4.22 31.52 5.41
C ASP A 76 -4.52 31.57 3.91
N VAL A 77 -3.63 32.20 3.13
CA VAL A 77 -3.73 32.25 1.66
C VAL A 77 -3.53 30.86 1.07
N ILE A 78 -2.57 30.09 1.60
CA ILE A 78 -2.34 28.69 1.17
C ILE A 78 -3.58 27.83 1.48
N SER A 79 -4.14 27.96 2.68
CA SER A 79 -5.34 27.23 3.10
C SER A 79 -6.56 27.60 2.25
N GLY A 80 -6.74 28.89 1.94
CA GLY A 80 -7.81 29.37 1.05
C GLY A 80 -7.71 28.77 -0.35
N SER A 81 -6.51 28.79 -0.96
CA SER A 81 -6.26 28.14 -2.26
C SER A 81 -6.53 26.64 -2.23
N LEU A 82 -6.14 25.95 -1.16
CA LEU A 82 -6.41 24.53 -0.99
C LEU A 82 -7.91 24.26 -0.95
N GLY A 83 -8.68 25.06 -0.21
CA GLY A 83 -10.14 24.96 -0.16
C GLY A 83 -10.80 25.18 -1.53
N VAL A 84 -10.31 26.14 -2.33
CA VAL A 84 -10.78 26.35 -3.71
C VAL A 84 -10.49 25.11 -4.57
N TYR A 85 -9.29 24.55 -4.49
CA TYR A 85 -8.93 23.34 -5.24
C TYR A 85 -9.72 22.10 -4.81
N GLN A 86 -10.00 21.94 -3.51
CA GLN A 86 -10.86 20.87 -3.01
C GLN A 86 -12.27 20.94 -3.61
N ARG A 87 -12.87 22.14 -3.64
CA ARG A 87 -14.16 22.41 -4.30
C ARG A 87 -14.11 22.11 -5.80
N TRP A 88 -13.05 22.56 -6.48
CA TRP A 88 -12.88 22.33 -7.92
C TRP A 88 -12.61 20.87 -8.31
N LEU A 89 -12.05 20.08 -7.40
CA LEU A 89 -11.89 18.64 -7.58
C LEU A 89 -13.17 17.86 -7.21
N GLY A 90 -14.09 18.47 -6.46
CA GLY A 90 -15.31 17.86 -5.95
C GLY A 90 -15.02 16.85 -4.83
N VAL A 91 -14.08 17.18 -3.94
CA VAL A 91 -13.65 16.32 -2.82
C VAL A 91 -13.83 16.95 -1.45
N ASP A 92 -14.41 18.14 -1.41
CA ASP A 92 -14.79 18.86 -0.20
C ASP A 92 -16.03 18.24 0.46
N GLU A 93 -16.31 18.64 1.71
CA GLU A 93 -17.46 18.14 2.47
C GLU A 93 -18.79 18.55 1.84
N GLU A 94 -18.89 19.70 1.16
CA GLU A 94 -20.15 20.18 0.56
C GLU A 94 -20.51 19.41 -0.71
N ALA A 95 -19.52 18.89 -1.44
CA ALA A 95 -19.75 17.95 -2.53
C ALA A 95 -20.51 16.69 -2.06
N LYS A 96 -20.37 16.27 -0.80
CA LYS A 96 -21.17 15.17 -0.22
C LYS A 96 -22.64 15.56 -0.06
N GLY A 97 -22.94 16.86 0.04
CA GLY A 97 -24.29 17.42 0.07
C GLY A 97 -24.94 17.57 -1.31
N GLY A 98 -24.29 17.12 -2.39
CA GLY A 98 -24.88 17.06 -3.73
C GLY A 98 -24.79 18.35 -4.56
N LYS A 99 -24.17 19.42 -4.04
CA LYS A 99 -23.90 20.64 -4.83
C LYS A 99 -22.59 20.48 -5.60
N ASP A 100 -22.68 20.35 -6.92
CA ASP A 100 -21.49 20.33 -7.80
C ASP A 100 -20.97 21.76 -8.00
N GLN A 101 -19.86 22.09 -7.33
CA GLN A 101 -19.21 23.41 -7.42
C GLN A 101 -18.03 23.42 -8.40
N ARG A 102 -17.88 22.36 -9.20
CA ARG A 102 -16.78 22.26 -10.16
C ARG A 102 -17.00 23.25 -11.31
N PRO A 103 -15.94 23.92 -11.80
CA PRO A 103 -16.06 24.83 -12.93
C PRO A 103 -16.61 24.14 -14.19
N ALA A 104 -17.85 24.46 -14.58
CA ALA A 104 -18.52 23.82 -15.72
C ALA A 104 -17.76 23.98 -17.04
N CYS A 105 -17.06 25.11 -17.22
CA CYS A 105 -16.23 25.37 -18.40
C CYS A 105 -15.04 24.39 -18.53
N MET A 106 -14.63 23.74 -17.43
CA MET A 106 -13.51 22.80 -17.39
C MET A 106 -13.90 21.35 -17.68
N GLN A 107 -15.19 21.01 -17.77
CA GLN A 107 -15.65 19.63 -17.99
C GLN A 107 -15.05 19.00 -19.26
N LYS A 108 -14.90 19.78 -20.33
CA LYS A 108 -14.33 19.32 -21.61
C LYS A 108 -12.82 18.98 -21.52
N VAL A 109 -12.12 19.57 -20.55
CA VAL A 109 -10.66 19.44 -20.34
C VAL A 109 -10.32 18.95 -18.94
N GLU A 110 -11.28 18.26 -18.29
CA GLU A 110 -11.25 17.95 -16.86
C GLU A 110 -10.00 17.15 -16.47
N GLN A 111 -9.59 16.19 -17.30
CA GLN A 111 -8.43 15.35 -17.01
C GLN A 111 -7.14 16.18 -16.93
N THR A 112 -6.92 17.11 -17.88
CA THR A 112 -5.76 18.01 -17.85
C THR A 112 -5.83 18.99 -16.68
N PHE A 113 -7.02 19.49 -16.37
CA PHE A 113 -7.26 20.36 -15.22
C PHE A 113 -6.89 19.68 -13.90
N ILE A 114 -7.34 18.45 -13.68
CA ILE A 114 -6.99 17.65 -12.50
C ILE A 114 -5.47 17.48 -12.41
N GLN A 115 -4.81 17.14 -13.52
CA GLN A 115 -3.36 16.96 -13.55
C GLN A 115 -2.59 18.23 -13.15
N ASP A 116 -3.05 19.40 -13.60
CA ASP A 116 -2.45 20.69 -13.28
C ASP A 116 -2.65 21.06 -11.81
N VAL A 117 -3.87 20.92 -11.29
CA VAL A 117 -4.21 21.17 -9.87
C VAL A 117 -3.38 20.29 -8.94
N LEU A 118 -3.29 18.99 -9.23
CA LEU A 118 -2.46 18.04 -8.48
C LEU A 118 -0.98 18.43 -8.51
N GLY A 119 -0.50 18.84 -9.69
CA GLY A 119 0.87 19.33 -9.86
C GLY A 119 1.14 20.55 -8.98
N GLN A 120 0.28 21.55 -9.02
CA GLN A 120 0.44 22.80 -8.28
C GLN A 120 0.46 22.57 -6.76
N MET A 121 -0.44 21.74 -6.23
CA MET A 121 -0.44 21.40 -4.80
C MET A 121 0.88 20.77 -4.33
N THR A 122 1.61 20.07 -5.21
CA THR A 122 2.89 19.44 -4.80
C THR A 122 3.96 20.44 -4.42
N LEU A 123 3.87 21.70 -4.87
CA LEU A 123 4.80 22.76 -4.46
C LEU A 123 4.88 22.93 -2.94
N LEU A 124 3.79 22.63 -2.23
CA LEU A 124 3.74 22.73 -0.79
C LEU A 124 4.72 21.78 -0.09
N PHE A 125 5.15 20.70 -0.73
CA PHE A 125 6.13 19.76 -0.19
C PHE A 125 7.58 20.24 -0.31
N GLU A 126 7.83 21.46 -0.80
CA GLU A 126 9.16 22.06 -0.78
C GLU A 126 9.55 22.42 0.66
N GLU A 127 10.73 21.97 1.11
CA GLU A 127 11.24 22.31 2.43
C GLU A 127 11.58 23.80 2.49
N ARG A 128 10.95 24.52 3.43
CA ARG A 128 11.18 25.96 3.63
C ARG A 128 12.20 26.12 4.75
N SER A 129 13.36 26.70 4.45
CA SER A 129 14.40 26.92 5.45
C SER A 129 13.94 27.93 6.49
N SER A 130 14.05 27.60 7.78
CA SER A 130 13.78 28.51 8.90
C SER A 130 15.00 29.36 9.31
N ASN A 131 16.01 29.45 8.45
CA ASN A 131 17.28 30.12 8.75
C ASN A 131 17.03 31.58 9.16
N GLY A 132 17.36 31.92 10.41
CA GLY A 132 17.20 33.27 10.95
C GLY A 132 15.90 33.54 11.70
N ILE A 133 15.00 32.56 11.85
CA ILE A 133 13.75 32.68 12.60
C ILE A 133 13.96 32.22 14.07
N PRO A 134 13.40 32.91 15.08
CA PRO A 134 13.44 32.45 16.47
C PRO A 134 12.88 31.02 16.62
N SER A 135 13.50 30.20 17.49
CA SER A 135 13.16 28.76 17.64
C SER A 135 11.66 28.48 17.79
N GLY A 136 10.95 29.25 18.63
CA GLY A 136 9.51 29.05 18.84
C GLY A 136 8.64 29.36 17.61
N MET A 137 9.01 30.37 16.82
CA MET A 137 8.33 30.69 15.56
C MET A 137 8.62 29.62 14.49
N ALA A 138 9.83 29.06 14.46
CA ALA A 138 10.18 27.99 13.53
C ALA A 138 9.39 26.70 13.81
N GLU A 139 9.18 26.34 15.08
CA GLU A 139 8.36 25.19 15.47
C GLU A 139 6.88 25.38 15.09
N SER A 140 6.32 26.57 15.35
CA SER A 140 4.95 26.90 14.92
C SER A 140 4.80 26.80 13.40
N ASN A 141 5.74 27.39 12.65
CA ASN A 141 5.71 27.35 11.19
C ASN A 141 5.83 25.91 10.64
N LEU A 142 6.65 25.06 11.27
CA LEU A 142 6.73 23.64 10.91
C LEU A 142 5.41 22.93 11.18
N ALA A 143 4.76 23.16 12.32
CA ALA A 143 3.47 22.54 12.64
C ALA A 143 2.39 22.92 11.62
N THR A 144 2.28 24.22 11.29
CA THR A 144 1.36 24.71 10.26
C THR A 144 1.69 24.12 8.88
N HIS A 145 2.96 23.99 8.53
CA HIS A 145 3.39 23.38 7.27
C HIS A 145 3.02 21.89 7.20
N VAL A 146 3.25 21.14 8.27
CA VAL A 146 2.84 19.73 8.39
C VAL A 146 1.32 19.60 8.24
N GLU A 147 0.53 20.48 8.87
CA GLU A 147 -0.93 20.47 8.77
C GLU A 147 -1.41 20.70 7.33
N LEU A 148 -0.89 21.73 6.65
CA LEU A 148 -1.28 22.03 5.26
C LEU A 148 -0.86 20.91 4.30
N CYS A 149 0.34 20.34 4.45
CA CYS A 149 0.78 19.18 3.68
C CYS A 149 -0.12 17.95 3.93
N THR A 150 -0.53 17.73 5.18
CA THR A 150 -1.47 16.67 5.56
C THR A 150 -2.80 16.82 4.82
N LYS A 151 -3.35 18.04 4.76
CA LYS A 151 -4.58 18.35 4.02
C LYS A 151 -4.44 18.12 2.50
N VAL A 152 -3.27 18.41 1.91
CA VAL A 152 -2.99 18.08 0.49
C VAL A 152 -3.00 16.56 0.27
N LEU A 153 -2.35 15.79 1.15
CA LEU A 153 -2.34 14.33 1.06
C LEU A 153 -3.75 13.73 1.23
N GLU A 154 -4.57 14.31 2.11
CA GLU A 154 -5.98 13.93 2.29
C GLU A 154 -6.83 14.29 1.05
N THR A 155 -6.53 15.41 0.40
CA THR A 155 -7.17 15.80 -0.87
C THR A 155 -6.86 14.80 -1.99
N PHE A 156 -5.61 14.35 -2.09
CA PHE A 156 -5.22 13.31 -3.05
C PHE A 156 -5.91 11.97 -2.74
N ASP A 157 -5.97 11.59 -1.46
CA ASP A 157 -6.65 10.38 -0.99
C ASP A 157 -8.16 10.43 -1.33
N ALA A 158 -8.83 11.54 -1.02
CA ALA A 158 -10.24 11.76 -1.33
C ALA A 158 -10.52 11.72 -2.84
N LEU A 159 -9.64 12.31 -3.67
CA LEU A 159 -9.77 12.27 -5.12
C LEU A 159 -9.75 10.83 -5.64
N VAL A 160 -8.76 10.02 -5.23
CA VAL A 160 -8.68 8.63 -5.72
C VAL A 160 -9.78 7.74 -5.15
N LYS A 161 -10.26 8.02 -3.93
CA LYS A 161 -11.38 7.29 -3.31
C LYS A 161 -12.71 7.59 -4.00
N HIS A 162 -13.03 8.85 -4.22
CA HIS A 162 -14.36 9.25 -4.71
C HIS A 162 -14.44 9.28 -6.24
N ARG A 163 -13.35 9.61 -6.92
CA ARG A 163 -13.33 9.85 -8.37
C ARG A 163 -12.38 8.94 -9.14
N GLY A 164 -11.74 7.97 -8.49
CA GLY A 164 -10.73 7.11 -9.12
C GLY A 164 -11.19 6.38 -10.40
N THR A 165 -12.47 6.00 -10.48
CA THR A 165 -13.06 5.36 -11.68
C THR A 165 -13.27 6.31 -12.85
N GLN A 166 -13.31 7.62 -12.59
CA GLN A 166 -13.48 8.68 -13.59
C GLN A 166 -12.14 9.24 -14.08
N LEU A 167 -11.03 8.88 -13.44
CA LEU A 167 -9.70 9.33 -13.84
C LEU A 167 -9.20 8.53 -15.04
N SER A 168 -8.71 9.26 -16.05
CA SER A 168 -8.08 8.65 -17.22
C SER A 168 -6.77 7.97 -16.86
N THR A 169 -6.32 7.08 -17.74
CA THR A 169 -5.04 6.36 -17.61
C THR A 169 -3.82 7.28 -17.54
N SER A 170 -3.86 8.44 -18.20
CA SER A 170 -2.80 9.46 -18.14
C SER A 170 -2.85 10.27 -16.85
N THR A 171 -4.04 10.57 -16.33
CA THR A 171 -4.21 11.25 -15.04
C THR A 171 -3.71 10.40 -13.88
N TRP A 172 -4.00 9.09 -13.88
CA TRP A 172 -3.42 8.14 -12.92
C TRP A 172 -1.89 8.10 -13.00
N ASP A 173 -1.34 8.04 -14.22
CA ASP A 173 0.12 8.05 -14.44
C ASP A 173 0.77 9.29 -13.82
N ARG A 174 0.18 10.46 -14.12
CA ARG A 174 0.63 11.75 -13.62
C ARG A 174 0.52 11.83 -12.11
N LEU A 175 -0.61 11.45 -11.52
CA LEU A 175 -0.79 11.44 -10.07
C LEU A 175 0.27 10.56 -9.37
N ILE A 176 0.48 9.34 -9.86
CA ILE A 176 1.49 8.43 -9.29
C ILE A 176 2.88 9.07 -9.32
N ARG A 177 3.27 9.64 -10.47
CA ARG A 177 4.58 10.31 -10.62
C ARG A 177 4.72 11.54 -9.72
N LEU A 178 3.65 12.32 -9.55
CA LEU A 178 3.64 13.48 -8.65
C LEU A 178 3.81 13.06 -7.18
N VAL A 179 3.01 12.10 -6.70
CA VAL A 179 3.09 11.60 -5.31
C VAL A 179 4.43 10.92 -5.06
N LEU A 180 4.95 10.15 -6.01
CA LEU A 180 6.25 9.48 -5.91
C LEU A 180 7.39 10.50 -5.80
N GLY A 181 7.37 11.55 -6.62
CA GLY A 181 8.38 12.60 -6.58
C GLY A 181 8.28 13.50 -5.34
N ALA A 182 7.07 13.79 -4.85
CA ALA A 182 6.87 14.47 -3.57
C ALA A 182 7.39 13.63 -2.39
N ALA A 183 7.09 12.33 -2.39
CA ALA A 183 7.61 11.39 -1.41
C ALA A 183 9.14 11.33 -1.45
N ASP A 184 9.76 11.23 -2.64
CA ASP A 184 11.23 11.23 -2.70
C ASP A 184 11.84 12.54 -2.24
N GLY A 185 11.24 13.68 -2.60
CA GLY A 185 11.70 15.01 -2.18
C GLY A 185 11.83 15.14 -0.67
N LEU A 186 10.92 14.51 0.08
CA LEU A 186 10.87 14.57 1.54
C LEU A 186 11.59 13.40 2.23
N LEU A 187 11.52 12.20 1.66
CA LEU A 187 11.94 10.97 2.35
C LEU A 187 13.37 10.56 2.05
N HIS A 188 14.02 11.07 0.99
CA HIS A 188 15.38 10.67 0.64
C HIS A 188 16.44 11.11 1.66
N ASN A 189 16.22 12.20 2.40
CA ASN A 189 17.14 12.73 3.38
C ASN A 189 16.56 12.59 4.79
N LEU A 190 17.21 11.81 5.66
CA LEU A 190 16.78 11.57 7.04
C LEU A 190 16.66 12.87 7.87
N ARG A 191 17.41 13.93 7.52
CA ARG A 191 17.39 15.21 8.24
C ARG A 191 16.19 16.10 7.90
N ASN A 192 15.44 15.78 6.86
CA ASN A 192 14.28 16.58 6.46
C ASN A 192 13.17 16.43 7.51
N GLN A 193 12.87 17.53 8.20
CA GLN A 193 11.92 17.53 9.33
C GLN A 193 10.49 17.28 8.86
N LEU A 194 10.08 17.89 7.75
CA LEU A 194 8.75 17.69 7.18
C LEU A 194 8.53 16.21 6.79
N GLY A 195 9.56 15.57 6.22
CA GLY A 195 9.58 14.15 5.89
C GLY A 195 9.47 13.26 7.11
N ASN A 196 10.01 13.64 8.27
CA ASN A 196 9.87 12.89 9.52
C ASN A 196 8.40 12.83 9.97
N HIS A 197 7.68 13.95 9.89
CA HIS A 197 6.27 14.03 10.28
C HIS A 197 5.33 13.35 9.26
N LEU A 198 5.62 13.47 7.96
CA LEU A 198 4.73 12.99 6.89
C LEU A 198 5.04 11.58 6.40
N CYS A 199 6.13 10.94 6.85
CA CYS A 199 6.60 9.65 6.31
C CYS A 199 5.51 8.58 6.27
N GLY A 200 4.80 8.39 7.39
CA GLY A 200 3.76 7.36 7.49
C GLY A 200 2.63 7.57 6.47
N GLN A 201 2.13 8.80 6.37
CA GLN A 201 1.01 9.17 5.49
C GLN A 201 1.40 9.16 4.01
N LEU A 202 2.61 9.64 3.67
CA LEU A 202 3.13 9.63 2.30
C LEU A 202 3.25 8.20 1.76
N VAL A 203 3.89 7.31 2.54
CA VAL A 203 4.09 5.91 2.14
C VAL A 203 2.75 5.18 2.04
N ARG A 204 1.84 5.43 3.00
CA ARG A 204 0.46 4.93 2.96
C ARG A 204 -0.23 5.34 1.67
N LEU A 205 -0.33 6.65 1.42
CA LEU A 205 -0.99 7.19 0.22
C LEU A 205 -0.37 6.62 -1.05
N LEU A 206 0.96 6.51 -1.11
CA LEU A 206 1.66 5.96 -2.28
C LEU A 206 1.20 4.52 -2.55
N TYR A 207 1.28 3.62 -1.57
CA TYR A 207 0.81 2.23 -1.76
C TYR A 207 -0.67 2.16 -2.10
N GLU A 208 -1.48 2.99 -1.46
CA GLU A 208 -2.91 3.12 -1.70
C GLU A 208 -3.25 3.56 -3.13
N VAL A 209 -2.54 4.55 -3.68
CA VAL A 209 -2.71 5.00 -5.08
C VAL A 209 -2.28 3.90 -6.06
N TYR A 210 -1.16 3.22 -5.80
CA TYR A 210 -0.70 2.11 -6.65
C TYR A 210 -1.70 0.95 -6.66
N LEU A 211 -2.21 0.54 -5.49
CA LEU A 211 -3.21 -0.52 -5.37
C LEU A 211 -4.53 -0.13 -6.03
N ARG A 212 -5.03 1.09 -5.77
CA ARG A 212 -6.29 1.56 -6.34
C ARG A 212 -6.24 1.70 -7.85
N SER A 213 -5.08 2.02 -8.42
CA SER A 213 -4.92 2.19 -9.88
C SER A 213 -4.98 0.90 -10.69
N LEU A 214 -4.78 -0.27 -10.05
CA LEU A 214 -4.65 -1.55 -10.77
C LEU A 214 -5.91 -1.93 -11.57
N PRO A 215 -7.13 -1.83 -11.03
CA PRO A 215 -8.33 -2.16 -11.80
C PRO A 215 -8.58 -1.23 -12.99
N GLN A 216 -8.18 0.04 -12.94
CA GLN A 216 -8.44 1.02 -14.01
C GLN A 216 -7.30 1.09 -15.03
N CYS A 217 -6.06 0.91 -14.59
CA CYS A 217 -4.86 1.11 -15.41
C CYS A 217 -4.11 -0.19 -15.77
N GLY A 218 -4.44 -1.30 -15.12
CA GLY A 218 -3.71 -2.56 -15.26
C GLY A 218 -2.28 -2.53 -14.70
N PRO A 219 -1.52 -3.62 -14.88
CA PRO A 219 -0.16 -3.75 -14.37
C PRO A 219 0.84 -2.90 -15.19
N ARG A 220 1.33 -1.80 -14.60
CA ARG A 220 2.35 -0.92 -15.23
C ARG A 220 3.76 -1.20 -14.74
N GLY A 221 4.47 -2.09 -15.45
CA GLY A 221 5.85 -2.49 -15.15
C GLY A 221 6.78 -1.34 -14.73
N GLU A 222 6.80 -0.27 -15.53
CA GLU A 222 7.63 0.93 -15.35
C GLU A 222 7.36 1.66 -14.03
N LEU A 223 6.11 2.09 -13.78
CA LEU A 223 5.76 2.88 -12.58
C LEU A 223 6.10 2.15 -11.28
N TRP A 224 5.81 0.86 -11.23
CA TRP A 224 6.15 0.02 -10.08
C TRP A 224 7.67 -0.23 -9.98
N GLY A 225 8.40 -0.13 -11.09
CA GLY A 225 9.87 -0.17 -11.11
C GLY A 225 10.46 1.11 -10.53
N LEU A 226 9.85 2.26 -10.85
CA LEU A 226 10.16 3.54 -10.21
C LEU A 226 9.87 3.47 -8.71
N LEU A 227 8.71 2.96 -8.29
CA LEU A 227 8.40 2.76 -6.86
C LEU A 227 9.52 2.01 -6.14
N GLN A 228 9.95 0.87 -6.68
CA GLN A 228 11.05 0.09 -6.11
C GLN A 228 12.37 0.88 -6.08
N LYS A 229 12.71 1.61 -7.16
CA LYS A 229 13.92 2.44 -7.22
C LYS A 229 13.94 3.48 -6.08
N PHE A 230 12.83 4.17 -5.85
CA PHE A 230 12.74 5.22 -4.85
C PHE A 230 12.60 4.67 -3.42
N CYS A 231 11.77 3.64 -3.19
CA CYS A 231 11.63 3.04 -1.85
C CYS A 231 12.97 2.57 -1.27
N ARG A 232 13.88 2.04 -2.09
CA ARG A 232 15.24 1.65 -1.68
C ARG A 232 16.06 2.82 -1.09
N ARG A 233 15.75 4.06 -1.44
CA ARG A 233 16.40 5.26 -0.88
C ARG A 233 15.83 5.63 0.49
N TRP A 234 14.64 5.14 0.83
CA TRP A 234 13.91 5.51 2.04
C TRP A 234 13.95 4.44 3.14
N ILE A 235 14.56 3.28 2.88
CA ILE A 235 14.66 2.15 3.83
C ILE A 235 15.43 2.46 5.12
N HIS A 236 15.98 3.67 5.24
CA HIS A 236 16.58 4.18 6.48
C HIS A 236 15.52 4.72 7.46
N ARG A 237 14.25 4.81 7.06
CA ARG A 237 13.15 5.31 7.88
C ARG A 237 12.27 4.15 8.36
N THR A 238 12.07 4.02 9.66
CA THR A 238 11.30 2.92 10.28
C THR A 238 9.89 2.82 9.72
N LEU A 239 9.18 3.96 9.60
CA LEU A 239 7.80 3.99 9.11
C LEU A 239 7.66 3.48 7.67
N VAL A 240 8.69 3.58 6.81
CA VAL A 240 8.66 2.98 5.46
C VAL A 240 8.56 1.46 5.56
N ILE A 241 9.36 0.87 6.46
CA ILE A 241 9.39 -0.58 6.70
C ILE A 241 8.13 -1.05 7.40
N GLU A 242 7.60 -0.29 8.35
CA GLU A 242 6.37 -0.66 9.06
C GLU A 242 5.13 -0.61 8.16
N GLN A 243 5.02 0.39 7.29
CA GLN A 243 3.94 0.42 6.28
C GLN A 243 4.11 -0.70 5.25
N TRP A 244 5.35 -1.02 4.85
CA TRP A 244 5.65 -2.17 4.00
C TRP A 244 5.24 -3.49 4.65
N ASN A 245 5.55 -3.69 5.93
CA ASN A 245 5.13 -4.84 6.71
C ASN A 245 3.60 -4.98 6.75
N ALA A 246 2.90 -3.87 7.00
CA ALA A 246 1.43 -3.85 7.07
C ALA A 246 0.80 -4.30 5.74
N VAL A 247 1.20 -3.70 4.61
CA VAL A 247 0.62 -4.03 3.31
C VAL A 247 0.98 -5.45 2.87
N THR A 248 2.24 -5.87 2.97
CA THR A 248 2.67 -7.21 2.55
C THR A 248 2.01 -8.31 3.37
N LEU A 249 1.85 -8.11 4.68
CA LEU A 249 1.17 -9.08 5.55
C LEU A 249 -0.30 -9.24 5.16
N LYS A 250 -1.01 -8.14 4.93
CA LYS A 250 -2.43 -8.17 4.57
C LYS A 250 -2.68 -8.76 3.18
N LEU A 251 -1.83 -8.43 2.20
CA LEU A 251 -1.89 -9.06 0.88
C LEU A 251 -1.57 -10.56 0.95
N THR A 252 -0.59 -10.95 1.78
CA THR A 252 -0.25 -12.37 2.01
C THR A 252 -1.41 -13.12 2.67
N GLN A 253 -2.00 -12.55 3.73
CA GLN A 253 -3.20 -13.08 4.38
C GLN A 253 -4.34 -13.30 3.38
N ARG A 254 -4.60 -12.29 2.53
CA ARG A 254 -5.63 -12.39 1.51
C ARG A 254 -5.33 -13.49 0.50
N MET A 255 -4.10 -13.55 -0.02
CA MET A 255 -3.67 -14.54 -1.01
C MET A 255 -3.78 -15.96 -0.43
N MET A 256 -3.32 -16.15 0.81
CA MET A 256 -3.41 -17.43 1.51
C MET A 256 -4.85 -17.84 1.77
N ARG A 257 -5.76 -16.91 2.12
CA ARG A 257 -7.20 -17.17 2.22
C ARG A 257 -7.81 -17.60 0.88
N GLN A 258 -7.44 -16.95 -0.21
CA GLN A 258 -7.94 -17.26 -1.57
C GLN A 258 -7.51 -18.65 -2.06
N ILE A 259 -6.31 -19.11 -1.65
CA ILE A 259 -5.82 -20.46 -1.95
C ILE A 259 -6.62 -21.52 -1.17
N ARG A 260 -7.07 -21.19 0.05
CA ARG A 260 -7.83 -22.09 0.92
C ARG A 260 -9.29 -22.20 0.54
N ASP A 261 -9.92 -21.06 0.28
CA ASP A 261 -11.34 -20.94 -0.02
C ASP A 261 -11.54 -20.04 -1.24
N GLN A 262 -12.03 -20.64 -2.33
CA GLN A 262 -12.31 -19.91 -3.58
C GLN A 262 -13.48 -18.94 -3.43
N ASN A 263 -14.36 -19.14 -2.43
CA ASN A 263 -15.48 -18.27 -2.11
C ASN A 263 -15.13 -17.17 -1.08
N ALA A 264 -13.86 -17.08 -0.67
CA ALA A 264 -13.43 -16.08 0.30
C ALA A 264 -13.68 -14.65 -0.22
N THR A 265 -14.20 -13.78 0.66
CA THR A 265 -14.50 -12.37 0.39
C THR A 265 -13.35 -11.65 -0.32
N LYS A 266 -13.65 -10.90 -1.39
CA LYS A 266 -12.65 -10.15 -2.18
C LYS A 266 -12.10 -8.92 -1.45
N GLU A 267 -12.77 -8.48 -0.40
CA GLU A 267 -12.39 -7.33 0.41
C GLU A 267 -11.07 -7.56 1.16
N ILE A 268 -10.19 -6.56 1.09
CA ILE A 268 -8.91 -6.48 1.78
C ILE A 268 -8.95 -5.25 2.67
N GLU A 269 -8.68 -5.44 3.96
CA GLU A 269 -8.57 -4.35 4.93
C GLU A 269 -7.13 -4.24 5.43
N ILE A 270 -6.50 -3.11 5.15
CA ILE A 270 -5.14 -2.79 5.60
C ILE A 270 -5.21 -1.82 6.78
N ASN A 271 -4.68 -2.28 7.92
CA ASN A 271 -4.46 -1.45 9.10
C ASN A 271 -3.02 -0.94 9.04
N TRP A 272 -2.88 0.36 8.81
CA TRP A 272 -1.58 1.01 8.62
C TRP A 272 -0.89 1.33 9.95
N ALA A 273 0.43 1.44 9.93
CA ALA A 273 1.25 1.68 11.11
C ALA A 273 1.10 3.11 11.68
N ASP A 274 0.64 4.06 10.87
CA ASP A 274 0.36 5.44 11.26
C ASP A 274 -0.99 5.64 11.98
N ASN A 275 -1.67 4.54 12.37
CA ASN A 275 -2.94 4.53 13.11
C ASN A 275 -4.08 5.35 12.47
N ARG A 276 -4.00 5.60 11.17
CA ARG A 276 -5.08 6.25 10.40
C ARG A 276 -6.18 5.24 10.04
N GLN A 277 -7.25 5.76 9.44
CA GLN A 277 -8.39 4.94 9.00
C GLN A 277 -7.92 3.77 8.10
N PRO A 278 -8.49 2.57 8.30
CA PRO A 278 -8.08 1.39 7.55
C PRO A 278 -8.43 1.56 6.06
N PHE A 279 -7.56 1.02 5.21
CA PHE A 279 -7.79 1.01 3.77
C PHE A 279 -8.52 -0.27 3.35
N LYS A 280 -9.78 -0.10 2.92
CA LYS A 280 -10.61 -1.17 2.37
C LYS A 280 -10.69 -1.07 0.86
N PHE A 281 -10.46 -2.18 0.17
CA PHE A 281 -10.58 -2.29 -1.27
C PHE A 281 -10.77 -3.74 -1.72
N GLU A 282 -11.19 -3.90 -2.97
CA GLU A 282 -11.28 -5.20 -3.62
C GLU A 282 -10.27 -5.30 -4.75
N LEU A 283 -9.67 -6.49 -4.89
CA LEU A 283 -8.72 -6.76 -5.96
C LEU A 283 -8.88 -8.19 -6.48
N GLU A 284 -8.93 -8.34 -7.79
CA GLU A 284 -9.02 -9.65 -8.43
C GLU A 284 -7.73 -10.45 -8.22
N SER A 285 -7.84 -11.78 -8.20
CA SER A 285 -6.72 -12.70 -7.95
C SER A 285 -5.44 -12.42 -8.76
N PRO A 286 -5.46 -12.22 -10.11
CA PRO A 286 -4.24 -11.93 -10.86
C PRO A 286 -3.61 -10.59 -10.48
N MET A 287 -4.44 -9.57 -10.22
CA MET A 287 -3.98 -8.25 -9.79
C MET A 287 -3.44 -8.29 -8.36
N LEU A 288 -4.05 -9.07 -7.47
CA LEU A 288 -3.58 -9.29 -6.11
C LEU A 288 -2.21 -9.95 -6.10
N ALA A 289 -2.02 -11.03 -6.87
CA ALA A 289 -0.74 -11.72 -6.98
C ALA A 289 0.35 -10.78 -7.54
N TYR A 290 0.00 -9.97 -8.54
CA TYR A 290 0.89 -8.94 -9.08
C TYR A 290 1.28 -7.90 -8.02
N ALA A 291 0.30 -7.28 -7.36
CA ALA A 291 0.53 -6.26 -6.34
C ALA A 291 1.37 -6.80 -5.18
N TRP A 292 1.02 -7.99 -4.68
CA TRP A 292 1.75 -8.69 -3.64
C TRP A 292 3.21 -8.92 -4.05
N TYR A 293 3.46 -9.45 -5.25
CA TYR A 293 4.82 -9.69 -5.74
C TYR A 293 5.65 -8.40 -5.85
N ARG A 294 5.06 -7.32 -6.38
CA ARG A 294 5.74 -6.03 -6.52
C ARG A 294 6.04 -5.40 -5.15
N LEU A 295 5.08 -5.39 -4.24
CA LEU A 295 5.23 -4.79 -2.91
C LEU A 295 6.15 -5.61 -2.01
N LEU A 296 6.12 -6.94 -2.09
CA LEU A 296 7.05 -7.79 -1.33
C LEU A 296 8.50 -7.42 -1.66
N ARG A 297 8.81 -7.10 -2.92
CA ARG A 297 10.17 -6.77 -3.39
C ARG A 297 10.51 -5.28 -3.38
N VAL A 298 9.59 -4.42 -2.95
CA VAL A 298 9.71 -2.96 -3.13
C VAL A 298 10.89 -2.36 -2.36
N ILE A 299 11.19 -2.90 -1.16
CA ILE A 299 12.31 -2.44 -0.33
C ILE A 299 13.66 -3.00 -0.77
N GLY A 300 13.68 -3.96 -1.72
CA GLY A 300 14.89 -4.68 -2.09
C GLY A 300 15.28 -5.75 -1.07
N HIS A 301 16.58 -5.91 -0.82
CA HIS A 301 17.10 -6.88 0.15
C HIS A 301 17.27 -6.20 1.52
N PRO A 302 16.72 -6.75 2.63
CA PRO A 302 16.83 -6.15 3.96
C PRO A 302 18.26 -5.88 4.44
N SER A 303 19.25 -6.63 3.93
CA SER A 303 20.68 -6.39 4.25
C SER A 303 21.21 -5.00 3.83
N ALA A 304 20.48 -4.29 2.96
CA ALA A 304 20.77 -2.91 2.59
C ALA A 304 20.41 -1.90 3.69
N ILE A 305 19.68 -2.30 4.72
CA ILE A 305 19.34 -1.45 5.85
C ILE A 305 20.52 -1.40 6.84
N PHE A 306 20.95 -0.18 7.18
CA PHE A 306 22.09 0.06 8.06
C PHE A 306 21.71 0.37 9.51
N ASP A 307 20.49 0.84 9.73
CA ASP A 307 19.98 1.12 11.08
C ASP A 307 19.47 -0.18 11.74
N PRO A 308 19.96 -0.55 12.94
CA PRO A 308 19.58 -1.79 13.61
C PRO A 308 18.09 -1.92 13.94
N ASP A 309 17.43 -0.83 14.32
CA ASP A 309 16.02 -0.83 14.71
C ASP A 309 15.12 -0.94 13.48
N VAL A 310 15.47 -0.22 12.41
CA VAL A 310 14.80 -0.34 11.11
C VAL A 310 14.99 -1.74 10.54
N TYR A 311 16.18 -2.31 10.68
CA TYR A 311 16.47 -3.69 10.25
C TYR A 311 15.65 -4.71 11.04
N LEU A 312 15.59 -4.55 12.36
CA LEU A 312 14.75 -5.39 13.22
C LEU A 312 13.28 -5.32 12.82
N ALA A 313 12.76 -4.13 12.50
CA ALA A 313 11.40 -3.98 11.99
C ALA A 313 11.17 -4.78 10.69
N ALA A 314 12.14 -4.78 9.77
CA ALA A 314 12.06 -5.56 8.54
C ALA A 314 12.04 -7.08 8.82
N VAL A 315 12.95 -7.57 9.68
CA VAL A 315 13.03 -9.01 10.03
C VAL A 315 11.80 -9.49 10.78
N LYS A 316 11.22 -8.67 11.68
CA LYS A 316 9.93 -8.96 12.32
C LYS A 316 8.80 -9.09 11.29
N GLY A 317 8.79 -8.23 10.28
CA GLY A 317 7.87 -8.32 9.15
C GLY A 317 7.99 -9.63 8.39
N VAL A 318 9.21 -10.00 8.00
CA VAL A 318 9.51 -11.27 7.32
C VAL A 318 9.08 -12.47 8.17
N SER A 319 9.30 -12.42 9.49
CA SER A 319 8.87 -13.48 10.41
C SER A 319 7.35 -13.61 10.47
N ARG A 320 6.60 -12.51 10.47
CA ARG A 320 5.12 -12.53 10.38
C ARG A 320 4.63 -13.09 9.05
N LEU A 321 5.30 -12.79 7.94
CA LEU A 321 4.98 -13.38 6.64
C LEU A 321 5.20 -14.89 6.64
N SER A 322 6.34 -15.35 7.19
CA SER A 322 6.63 -16.76 7.38
C SER A 322 5.55 -17.47 8.21
N ASP A 323 5.12 -16.82 9.30
CA ASP A 323 4.05 -17.34 10.14
C ASP A 323 2.72 -17.45 9.39
N GLU A 324 2.35 -16.49 8.55
CA GLU A 324 1.15 -16.56 7.72
C GLU A 324 1.22 -17.69 6.67
N PHE A 325 2.39 -17.89 6.04
CA PHE A 325 2.57 -19.00 5.09
C PHE A 325 2.46 -20.37 5.78
N ALA A 326 2.91 -20.48 7.03
CA ALA A 326 2.85 -21.71 7.82
C ALA A 326 1.50 -21.92 8.54
N SER A 327 0.78 -20.83 8.84
CA SER A 327 -0.51 -20.82 9.54
C SER A 327 -1.67 -21.11 8.58
N ILE A 328 -1.72 -22.33 8.05
CA ILE A 328 -2.99 -22.88 7.57
C ILE A 328 -3.56 -23.73 8.70
N GLU A 329 -4.66 -23.25 9.29
CA GLU A 329 -5.47 -23.98 10.26
C GLU A 329 -5.69 -25.41 9.77
N LYS A 330 -5.63 -26.35 10.73
CA LYS A 330 -5.88 -27.77 10.53
C LYS A 330 -7.11 -27.93 9.63
N VAL A 331 -6.90 -28.28 8.36
CA VAL A 331 -7.97 -28.82 7.50
C VAL A 331 -8.66 -29.88 8.37
N PRO A 332 -9.99 -29.83 8.56
CA PRO A 332 -10.68 -30.90 9.27
C PRO A 332 -10.23 -32.19 8.63
N ARG A 333 -9.51 -33.03 9.39
CA ARG A 333 -9.25 -34.40 8.92
C ARG A 333 -10.63 -34.96 8.72
N VAL A 334 -11.01 -35.22 7.47
CA VAL A 334 -12.19 -36.06 7.20
C VAL A 334 -11.92 -37.34 7.98
N GLN A 335 -12.65 -37.51 9.08
CA GLN A 335 -12.59 -38.73 9.86
C GLN A 335 -13.30 -39.76 9.00
N TRP A 336 -12.53 -40.45 8.15
CA TRP A 336 -13.03 -41.52 7.30
C TRP A 336 -13.77 -42.59 8.09
N GLU A 337 -13.53 -42.69 9.40
CA GLU A 337 -14.26 -43.53 10.34
C GLU A 337 -15.76 -43.18 10.43
N HIS A 338 -16.13 -41.89 10.36
CA HIS A 338 -17.54 -41.47 10.34
C HIS A 338 -18.20 -41.70 8.97
N VAL A 339 -17.45 -41.56 7.88
CA VAL A 339 -17.93 -41.79 6.52
C VAL A 339 -18.10 -43.29 6.24
N LEU A 340 -17.16 -44.12 6.68
CA LEU A 340 -17.21 -45.57 6.58
C LEU A 340 -18.19 -46.18 7.59
N GLY A 341 -18.36 -45.55 8.76
CA GLY A 341 -19.39 -45.90 9.74
C GLY A 341 -20.81 -45.68 9.22
N ALA A 342 -21.04 -44.64 8.40
CA ALA A 342 -22.33 -44.39 7.75
C ALA A 342 -22.62 -45.35 6.59
N LEU A 343 -21.59 -45.86 5.91
CA LEU A 343 -21.72 -46.85 4.83
C LEU A 343 -21.91 -48.29 5.33
N ASN A 344 -21.42 -48.60 6.54
CA ASN A 344 -21.53 -49.93 7.16
C ASN A 344 -22.79 -50.11 8.03
N GLN A 345 -23.63 -49.09 8.17
CA GLN A 345 -24.93 -49.24 8.81
C GLN A 345 -25.91 -49.82 7.79
N ALA A 346 -26.23 -51.11 7.96
CA ALA A 346 -27.29 -51.78 7.20
C ALA A 346 -28.61 -51.00 7.37
N PRO A 347 -29.44 -50.89 6.31
CA PRO A 347 -30.68 -50.11 6.38
C PRO A 347 -31.62 -50.75 7.40
N ASN A 348 -31.93 -49.99 8.46
CA ASN A 348 -32.93 -50.39 9.43
C ASN A 348 -34.31 -50.41 8.75
N ARG A 349 -34.99 -51.55 8.80
CA ARG A 349 -36.12 -51.90 7.92
C ARG A 349 -37.46 -51.26 8.31
N ASP A 350 -37.46 -50.33 9.26
CA ASP A 350 -38.65 -49.65 9.80
C ASP A 350 -38.64 -48.12 9.60
N SER A 351 -37.99 -47.62 8.55
CA SER A 351 -38.22 -46.24 8.09
C SER A 351 -39.47 -46.17 7.20
N PRO A 352 -40.40 -45.22 7.43
CA PRO A 352 -41.66 -45.11 6.67
C PRO A 352 -41.47 -44.62 5.22
N MET A 353 -40.24 -44.64 4.68
CA MET A 353 -39.92 -44.17 3.33
C MET A 353 -40.14 -45.22 2.23
N PHE A 354 -40.49 -46.45 2.58
CA PHE A 354 -40.80 -47.52 1.62
C PHE A 354 -42.21 -48.07 1.86
N GLN A 355 -43.23 -47.29 1.50
CA GLN A 355 -44.53 -47.83 1.13
C GLN A 355 -44.51 -48.18 -0.36
N GLY A 356 -44.80 -49.43 -0.65
CA GLY A 356 -44.58 -50.06 -1.95
C GLY A 356 -45.51 -49.59 -3.06
N VAL A 357 -45.05 -49.85 -4.29
CA VAL A 357 -45.91 -50.00 -5.46
C VAL A 357 -45.59 -51.37 -6.05
N GLN A 358 -46.63 -52.17 -6.22
CA GLN A 358 -46.60 -53.54 -6.76
C GLN A 358 -46.19 -53.55 -8.24
N ASN A 359 -45.57 -54.66 -8.65
CA ASN A 359 -45.20 -54.99 -10.02
C ASN A 359 -46.43 -55.15 -10.92
N ASP A 360 -46.32 -54.75 -12.19
CA ASP A 360 -46.70 -55.59 -13.33
C ASP A 360 -46.04 -55.12 -14.64
N ASP A 361 -45.42 -56.10 -15.30
CA ASP A 361 -45.19 -56.36 -16.73
C ASP A 361 -44.54 -55.38 -17.75
N ALA A 362 -43.75 -56.05 -18.62
CA ALA A 362 -43.27 -55.72 -19.98
C ALA A 362 -41.91 -55.02 -20.19
N ASP A 363 -41.09 -55.70 -21.00
CA ASP A 363 -39.79 -55.35 -21.59
C ASP A 363 -39.98 -54.52 -22.89
N PRO A 364 -38.92 -54.07 -23.59
CA PRO A 364 -38.02 -52.94 -23.33
C PRO A 364 -38.21 -51.79 -24.37
N THR A 365 -37.85 -50.55 -24.06
CA THR A 365 -37.36 -49.54 -25.04
C THR A 365 -37.00 -48.20 -24.37
N ASN A 366 -35.86 -47.64 -24.79
CA ASN A 366 -35.51 -46.20 -24.84
C ASN A 366 -35.81 -45.29 -23.62
N ASP A 367 -34.74 -44.91 -22.91
CA ASP A 367 -34.19 -43.54 -22.94
C ASP A 367 -33.30 -43.28 -21.71
N LEU A 368 -32.01 -43.56 -21.85
CA LEU A 368 -31.00 -43.10 -20.88
C LEU A 368 -30.59 -41.67 -21.26
N SER A 369 -31.19 -40.68 -20.61
CA SER A 369 -30.69 -39.31 -20.59
C SER A 369 -31.05 -38.63 -19.26
N THR A 370 -30.28 -38.95 -18.22
CA THR A 370 -30.05 -38.02 -17.11
C THR A 370 -28.57 -38.08 -16.74
N THR A 371 -27.79 -37.24 -17.41
CA THR A 371 -26.45 -36.85 -16.98
C THR A 371 -26.55 -36.12 -15.64
N ALA A 372 -26.46 -36.87 -14.54
CA ALA A 372 -26.08 -36.31 -13.25
C ALA A 372 -24.58 -35.98 -13.33
N THR A 373 -24.27 -34.71 -13.52
CA THR A 373 -22.91 -34.18 -13.40
C THR A 373 -22.41 -34.44 -11.97
N PRO A 374 -21.25 -35.10 -11.78
CA PRO A 374 -20.70 -35.28 -10.44
C PRO A 374 -20.25 -33.90 -9.94
N LYS A 375 -20.91 -33.39 -8.88
CA LYS A 375 -20.40 -32.23 -8.12
C LYS A 375 -19.04 -32.60 -7.58
N THR A 376 -17.99 -32.12 -8.24
CA THR A 376 -16.61 -32.26 -7.81
C THR A 376 -16.49 -31.49 -6.50
N VAL A 377 -16.40 -32.19 -5.36
CA VAL A 377 -16.03 -31.57 -4.09
C VAL A 377 -14.55 -31.21 -4.21
N GLU A 378 -14.26 -30.01 -4.72
CA GLU A 378 -12.90 -29.52 -4.88
C GLU A 378 -12.23 -29.39 -3.50
N GLN A 379 -11.21 -30.21 -3.26
CA GLN A 379 -10.46 -30.20 -2.01
C GLN A 379 -9.67 -28.89 -1.86
N PRO A 380 -9.62 -28.29 -0.65
CA PRO A 380 -8.80 -27.11 -0.39
C PRO A 380 -7.32 -27.40 -0.66
N ARG A 381 -6.65 -26.52 -1.42
CA ARG A 381 -5.24 -26.69 -1.81
C ARG A 381 -4.33 -26.67 -0.56
N ALA A 382 -3.36 -27.57 -0.52
CA ALA A 382 -2.42 -27.71 0.59
C ALA A 382 -1.54 -26.46 0.79
N PRO A 383 -1.08 -26.17 2.03
CA PRO A 383 -0.18 -25.05 2.30
C PRO A 383 1.14 -25.17 1.51
N PRO A 384 1.83 -24.04 1.28
CA PRO A 384 3.14 -24.06 0.62
C PRO A 384 4.13 -24.88 1.43
N ASP A 385 4.93 -25.70 0.76
CA ASP A 385 5.98 -26.46 1.42
C ASP A 385 7.07 -25.53 1.98
N VAL A 386 7.84 -26.03 2.95
CA VAL A 386 8.93 -25.26 3.57
C VAL A 386 9.91 -24.75 2.51
N ASN A 387 10.17 -25.54 1.46
CA ASN A 387 11.08 -25.14 0.39
C ASN A 387 10.55 -23.96 -0.43
N THR A 388 9.24 -23.82 -0.59
CA THR A 388 8.64 -22.65 -1.26
C THR A 388 8.77 -21.41 -0.39
N ILE A 389 8.51 -21.53 0.91
CA ILE A 389 8.68 -20.41 1.86
C ILE A 389 10.15 -19.97 1.88
N LEU A 390 11.09 -20.91 1.99
CA LEU A 390 12.53 -20.62 1.99
C LEU A 390 13.05 -20.14 0.63
N ARG A 391 12.42 -20.51 -0.49
CA ARG A 391 12.73 -19.90 -1.80
C ARG A 391 12.38 -18.40 -1.83
N LEU A 392 11.31 -18.00 -1.15
CA LEU A 392 10.82 -16.63 -1.14
C LEU A 392 11.53 -15.76 -0.10
N LEU A 393 11.58 -16.22 1.15
CA LEU A 393 12.05 -15.45 2.31
C LEU A 393 13.43 -15.90 2.80
N GLY A 394 13.90 -17.08 2.38
CA GLY A 394 15.15 -17.66 2.86
C GLY A 394 16.37 -16.76 2.64
N PRO A 395 16.58 -16.13 1.47
CA PRO A 395 17.71 -15.20 1.29
C PRO A 395 17.77 -14.11 2.38
N TRP A 396 16.62 -13.54 2.73
CA TRP A 396 16.55 -12.52 3.79
C TRP A 396 16.83 -13.09 5.18
N LEU A 397 16.27 -14.27 5.49
CA LEU A 397 16.44 -14.92 6.79
C LEU A 397 17.86 -15.44 7.01
N PHE A 398 18.48 -16.06 5.99
CA PHE A 398 19.85 -16.58 6.09
C PHE A 398 20.85 -15.44 6.29
N ASP A 399 20.76 -14.36 5.51
CA ASP A 399 21.64 -13.21 5.67
C ASP A 399 21.44 -12.54 7.04
N ALA A 400 20.21 -12.49 7.54
CA ALA A 400 19.93 -11.99 8.88
C ALA A 400 20.54 -12.83 9.99
N CYS A 401 20.49 -14.15 9.86
CA CYS A 401 21.12 -15.05 10.83
C CYS A 401 22.65 -14.96 10.84
N LEU A 402 23.25 -14.61 9.69
CA LEU A 402 24.70 -14.51 9.52
C LEU A 402 25.24 -13.09 9.77
N THR A 403 24.38 -12.11 10.06
CA THR A 403 24.80 -10.73 10.32
C THR A 403 25.53 -10.64 11.66
N ARG A 404 26.83 -10.30 11.62
CA ARG A 404 27.70 -10.10 12.80
C ARG A 404 27.96 -8.64 13.17
N LYS A 405 27.16 -7.71 12.63
CA LYS A 405 27.31 -6.27 12.92
C LYS A 405 26.93 -5.98 14.39
N PRO A 406 27.62 -5.05 15.08
CA PRO A 406 27.26 -4.67 16.44
C PRO A 406 25.85 -4.07 16.48
N HIS A 407 25.10 -4.33 17.55
CA HIS A 407 23.69 -3.90 17.74
C HIS A 407 22.62 -4.60 16.86
N PHE A 408 23.00 -5.52 15.97
CA PHE A 408 22.03 -6.31 15.16
C PHE A 408 21.57 -7.61 15.83
N ALA A 409 21.98 -7.86 17.09
CA ALA A 409 21.68 -9.10 17.81
C ALA A 409 20.18 -9.42 17.88
N ALA A 410 19.34 -8.41 18.10
CA ALA A 410 17.88 -8.59 18.14
C ALA A 410 17.31 -9.06 16.79
N GLY A 411 17.78 -8.48 15.67
CA GLY A 411 17.36 -8.89 14.33
C GLY A 411 17.82 -10.32 14.00
N ARG A 412 19.05 -10.66 14.37
CA ARG A 412 19.61 -12.01 14.21
C ARG A 412 18.86 -13.05 15.04
N SER A 413 18.56 -12.75 16.30
CA SER A 413 17.76 -13.59 17.18
C SER A 413 16.38 -13.87 16.59
N GLU A 414 15.69 -12.84 16.08
CA GLU A 414 14.37 -12.99 15.46
C GLU A 414 14.42 -13.87 14.20
N ALA A 415 15.44 -13.69 13.35
CA ALA A 415 15.62 -14.51 12.16
C ALA A 415 15.91 -15.98 12.50
N LEU A 416 16.76 -16.25 13.50
CA LEU A 416 17.07 -17.60 13.98
C LEU A 416 15.83 -18.29 14.56
N ARG A 417 15.03 -17.56 15.33
CA ARG A 417 13.76 -18.02 15.88
C ARG A 417 12.78 -18.40 14.75
N CYS A 418 12.71 -17.57 13.70
CA CYS A 418 11.88 -17.82 12.52
C CYS A 418 12.34 -19.07 11.75
N LEU A 419 13.64 -19.23 11.48
CA LEU A 419 14.19 -20.39 10.78
C LEU A 419 13.95 -21.69 11.56
N GLY A 420 14.18 -21.70 12.87
CA GLY A 420 13.92 -22.87 13.72
C GLY A 420 12.45 -23.29 13.66
N LYS A 421 11.52 -22.33 13.74
CA LYS A 421 10.08 -22.61 13.60
C LYS A 421 9.74 -23.24 12.25
N LEU A 422 10.29 -22.73 11.15
CA LEU A 422 10.06 -23.27 9.81
C LEU A 422 10.61 -24.70 9.65
N LEU A 423 11.79 -24.97 10.18
CA LEU A 423 12.47 -26.25 10.00
C LEU A 423 11.97 -27.29 10.99
N CYS A 424 11.91 -27.00 12.28
CA CYS A 424 11.61 -28.02 13.28
C CYS A 424 10.10 -28.22 13.49
N ARG A 425 9.31 -27.14 13.44
CA ARG A 425 7.86 -27.23 13.71
C ARG A 425 7.02 -27.42 12.45
N TYR A 426 7.41 -26.80 11.34
CA TYR A 426 6.62 -26.87 10.10
C TYR A 426 7.08 -27.97 9.15
N SER A 427 8.40 -28.24 9.03
CA SER A 427 8.88 -29.31 8.13
C SER A 427 8.47 -30.72 8.58
N THR A 428 8.39 -30.95 9.90
CA THR A 428 7.96 -32.21 10.52
C THR A 428 6.50 -32.57 10.24
N GLY A 429 5.68 -31.60 9.81
CA GLY A 429 4.26 -31.82 9.50
C GLY A 429 4.00 -32.40 8.10
N ARG A 430 4.60 -31.84 7.03
CA ARG A 430 4.25 -32.20 5.63
C ARG A 430 5.40 -32.13 4.61
N SER A 431 6.54 -31.51 4.89
CA SER A 431 7.63 -31.40 3.91
C SER A 431 8.49 -32.67 3.94
N LYS A 432 8.27 -33.58 2.98
CA LYS A 432 8.93 -34.91 2.96
C LYS A 432 10.47 -34.82 2.99
N ARG A 433 11.08 -33.78 2.39
CA ARG A 433 12.50 -33.42 2.54
C ARG A 433 12.70 -31.90 2.32
N VAL A 434 13.40 -31.25 3.25
CA VAL A 434 13.92 -29.89 3.03
C VAL A 434 15.11 -29.98 2.06
N ASN A 435 15.20 -29.05 1.11
CA ASN A 435 16.29 -28.98 0.15
C ASN A 435 17.62 -28.88 0.89
N TRP A 436 18.58 -29.72 0.49
CA TRP A 436 19.91 -29.79 1.08
C TRP A 436 20.59 -28.41 1.23
N ALA A 437 20.50 -27.55 0.21
CA ALA A 437 21.09 -26.22 0.26
C ALA A 437 20.52 -25.35 1.38
N PHE A 438 19.20 -25.45 1.63
CA PHE A 438 18.57 -24.74 2.74
C PHE A 438 18.94 -25.36 4.09
N SER A 439 18.99 -26.70 4.18
CA SER A 439 19.43 -27.39 5.40
C SER A 439 20.84 -27.01 5.79
N VAL A 440 21.79 -26.98 4.84
CA VAL A 440 23.18 -26.57 5.11
C VAL A 440 23.25 -25.14 5.62
N ARG A 441 22.61 -24.17 4.94
CA ARG A 441 22.60 -22.76 5.38
C ARG A 441 21.99 -22.59 6.77
N SER A 442 20.96 -23.38 7.06
CA SER A 442 20.27 -23.38 8.35
C SER A 442 21.15 -23.93 9.48
N LEU A 443 21.86 -25.04 9.23
CA LEU A 443 22.81 -25.62 10.18
C LEU A 443 24.02 -24.70 10.39
N MET A 444 24.51 -24.03 9.34
CA MET A 444 25.57 -23.02 9.48
C MET A 444 25.11 -21.83 10.33
N ALA A 445 23.88 -21.36 10.14
CA ALA A 445 23.29 -20.31 10.98
C ALA A 445 23.19 -20.76 12.45
N LEU A 446 22.72 -21.99 12.69
CA LEU A 446 22.60 -22.56 14.03
C LEU A 446 23.97 -22.73 14.71
N GLN A 447 24.95 -23.30 14.01
CA GLN A 447 26.31 -23.48 14.52
C GLN A 447 26.93 -22.14 14.91
N ASN A 448 26.81 -21.12 14.06
CA ASN A 448 27.31 -19.78 14.36
C ASN A 448 26.60 -19.14 15.56
N ALA A 449 25.31 -19.42 15.76
CA ALA A 449 24.55 -18.89 16.88
C ALA A 449 24.88 -19.56 18.21
N LEU A 450 25.18 -20.87 18.21
CA LEU A 450 25.59 -21.62 19.40
C LEU A 450 27.02 -21.30 19.84
N LEU A 451 27.87 -20.84 18.91
CA LEU A 451 29.24 -20.40 19.19
C LEU A 451 29.32 -18.89 19.47
N ASP A 452 28.20 -18.20 19.60
CA ASP A 452 28.16 -16.76 19.83
C ASP A 452 28.25 -16.43 21.32
N ASP A 453 28.93 -15.32 21.65
CA ASP A 453 29.06 -14.86 23.02
C ASP A 453 27.76 -14.21 23.56
N ASP A 454 26.85 -13.79 22.68
CA ASP A 454 25.56 -13.22 23.09
C ASP A 454 24.55 -14.32 23.48
N GLU A 455 24.26 -14.41 24.79
CA GLU A 455 23.28 -15.35 25.35
C GLU A 455 21.90 -15.29 24.68
N ARG A 456 21.46 -14.11 24.18
CA ARG A 456 20.17 -13.97 23.50
C ARG A 456 20.15 -14.72 22.17
N ILE A 457 21.27 -14.72 21.47
CA ILE A 457 21.43 -15.41 20.19
C ILE A 457 21.48 -16.92 20.44
N ALA A 458 22.25 -17.36 21.43
CA ALA A 458 22.32 -18.77 21.84
C ALA A 458 20.96 -19.30 22.30
N ALA A 459 20.22 -18.56 23.14
CA ALA A 459 18.88 -18.93 23.58
C ALA A 459 17.89 -19.07 22.41
N SER A 460 17.97 -18.17 21.43
CA SER A 460 17.14 -18.23 20.22
C SER A 460 17.43 -19.46 19.36
N ALA A 461 18.69 -19.87 19.31
CA ALA A 461 19.13 -21.09 18.65
C ALA A 461 18.62 -22.36 19.35
N VAL A 462 18.36 -22.33 20.66
CA VAL A 462 17.86 -23.51 21.39
C VAL A 462 16.33 -23.61 21.31
N TYR A 463 15.60 -22.52 21.59
CA TYR A 463 14.15 -22.55 21.87
C TYR A 463 13.26 -23.11 20.75
N ASN A 464 13.63 -22.87 19.48
CA ASN A 464 12.83 -23.28 18.32
C ASN A 464 13.47 -24.37 17.46
N TRP A 465 14.66 -24.85 17.83
CA TRP A 465 15.38 -25.87 17.08
C TRP A 465 15.38 -27.25 17.74
N SER A 466 14.90 -27.33 18.99
CA SER A 466 14.39 -28.57 19.62
C SER A 466 13.00 -28.91 19.09
#